data_AF-A0A4P6MW70-F1
#
_entry.id   AF-A0A4P6MW70-F1
#
_cell.length_a   1.000
_cell.length_b   1.000
_cell.length_c   1.000
_cell.angle_alpha   90.00
_cell.angle_beta   90.00
_cell.angle_gamma   90.00
#
_symmetry.space_group_name_H-M   'P 1'
#
loop_
_entity.id
_entity.type
_entity.pdbx_description
1 polymer ?
#
loop_
_entity_poly.entity_id
_entity_poly.type
_entity_poly.pdbx_seq_one_letter_code
_entity_poly.pdbx_strand_id
1 'polypeptide(L)'
;MNLPFTKGHGTENDFVLIPDLDGELDLTPAQVALLADRQAGIGGDGVIRIVRTARAAEADIAALADEAEWFMDYRNADGSLAQMCGNGTRVFATWLRREGLVGESFAIATRAGLRRIRFEGDDVVTHMGTWRFVDEAKAQSQGFDSLVHVDEAEDITEPYSALSLDLGNPHTVVALPENVNLNGIRLRRPPAVNPVPPEGSNVEFVRVLGPGRISMRVHERGVGETRSCGTGVCVAAIGTAFWSGDVDATGEMTVEVPGGTLRVRLLPGREVELAGPAVLVADGTTTLV
;
A
#
# COMPACT_ATOMS: atom_id res chain seq x y z
N MET A 1 17.32 -17.87 -20.33
CA MET A 1 16.84 -19.09 -19.63
C MET A 1 15.31 -19.02 -19.62
N ASN A 2 14.56 -20.12 -19.51
CA ASN A 2 13.10 -20.01 -19.33
C ASN A 2 12.81 -19.86 -17.83
N LEU A 3 12.38 -18.67 -17.43
CA LEU A 3 12.08 -18.33 -16.04
C LEU A 3 10.56 -18.39 -15.81
N PRO A 4 10.05 -19.17 -14.83
CA PRO A 4 8.64 -19.13 -14.47
C PRO A 4 8.28 -17.80 -13.83
N PHE A 5 7.06 -17.33 -14.09
CA PHE A 5 6.50 -16.17 -13.42
C PHE A 5 5.01 -16.37 -13.15
N THR A 6 4.51 -15.63 -12.16
CA THR A 6 3.07 -15.44 -11.93
C THR A 6 2.76 -13.96 -12.02
N LYS A 7 1.71 -13.57 -12.74
CA LYS A 7 1.16 -12.22 -12.73
C LYS A 7 0.07 -12.15 -11.68
N GLY A 8 0.07 -11.11 -10.84
CA GLY A 8 -0.99 -10.89 -9.86
C GLY A 8 -1.20 -9.42 -9.54
N HIS A 9 -2.27 -9.09 -8.83
CA HIS A 9 -2.51 -7.74 -8.34
C HIS A 9 -3.24 -7.72 -7.00
N GLY A 10 -2.96 -6.69 -6.20
CA GLY A 10 -3.70 -6.37 -4.99
C GLY A 10 -4.45 -5.07 -5.22
N THR A 11 -5.77 -5.13 -5.38
CA THR A 11 -6.61 -3.97 -5.73
C THR A 11 -6.05 -3.17 -6.94
N GLU A 12 -5.81 -3.88 -8.04
CA GLU A 12 -5.26 -3.38 -9.31
C GLU A 12 -3.86 -2.73 -9.27
N ASN A 13 -3.17 -2.73 -8.13
CA ASN A 13 -1.72 -2.55 -8.11
C ASN A 13 -1.06 -3.90 -8.42
N ASP A 14 -0.40 -4.00 -9.57
CA ASP A 14 -0.07 -5.27 -10.22
C ASP A 14 1.43 -5.60 -10.25
N PHE A 15 1.77 -6.86 -10.00
CA PHE A 15 3.16 -7.31 -9.83
C PHE A 15 3.46 -8.51 -10.72
N VAL A 16 4.73 -8.61 -11.14
CA VAL A 16 5.29 -9.84 -11.70
C VAL A 16 6.01 -10.57 -10.57
N LEU A 17 5.53 -11.76 -10.22
CA LEU A 17 6.12 -12.61 -9.19
C LEU A 17 7.10 -13.59 -9.83
N ILE A 18 8.32 -13.64 -9.31
CA ILE A 18 9.39 -14.53 -9.77
C ILE A 18 9.74 -15.51 -8.64
N PRO A 19 9.32 -16.78 -8.73
CA PRO A 19 9.71 -17.81 -7.78
C PRO A 19 11.21 -18.10 -7.90
N ASP A 20 11.94 -17.93 -6.80
CA ASP A 20 13.37 -18.24 -6.68
C ASP A 20 13.66 -18.80 -5.29
N LEU A 21 13.01 -19.93 -4.98
CA LEU A 21 12.93 -20.45 -3.62
C LEU A 21 14.33 -20.83 -3.07
N ASP A 22 15.23 -21.25 -3.96
CA ASP A 22 16.60 -21.65 -3.62
C ASP A 22 17.60 -20.47 -3.66
N GLY A 23 17.18 -19.32 -4.19
CA GLY A 23 17.97 -18.09 -4.23
C GLY A 23 19.08 -18.10 -5.27
N GLU A 24 18.87 -18.79 -6.40
CA GLU A 24 19.88 -18.99 -7.44
C GLU A 24 19.87 -17.88 -8.50
N LEU A 25 18.81 -17.06 -8.56
CA LEU A 25 18.70 -16.00 -9.55
C LEU A 25 19.39 -14.71 -9.07
N ASP A 26 20.30 -14.21 -9.92
CA ASP A 26 20.81 -12.84 -9.84
C ASP A 26 20.00 -11.93 -10.75
N LEU A 27 18.90 -11.37 -10.23
CA LEU A 27 18.05 -10.43 -10.95
C LEU A 27 18.64 -9.01 -10.87
N THR A 28 19.20 -8.56 -11.99
CA THR A 28 19.70 -7.19 -12.12
C THR A 28 18.55 -6.18 -12.17
N PRO A 29 18.78 -4.91 -11.76
CA PRO A 29 17.78 -3.85 -11.91
C PRO A 29 17.27 -3.67 -13.37
N ALA A 30 18.14 -3.88 -14.36
CA ALA A 30 17.76 -3.78 -15.77
C ALA A 30 16.80 -4.91 -16.20
N GLN A 31 17.03 -6.15 -15.76
CA GLN A 31 16.11 -7.27 -16.00
C GLN A 31 14.77 -7.04 -15.28
N VAL A 32 14.80 -6.52 -14.06
CA VAL A 32 13.58 -6.16 -13.31
C VAL A 32 12.77 -5.12 -14.07
N ALA A 33 13.41 -4.05 -14.55
CA ALA A 33 12.74 -3.02 -15.32
C ALA A 33 12.15 -3.59 -16.62
N LEU A 34 12.87 -4.49 -17.31
CA LEU A 34 12.37 -5.16 -18.51
C LEU A 34 11.19 -6.09 -18.22
N LEU A 35 11.18 -6.81 -17.09
CA LEU A 35 10.05 -7.65 -16.69
C LEU A 35 8.81 -6.79 -16.40
N ALA A 36 8.99 -5.65 -15.75
CA ALA A 36 7.93 -4.72 -15.38
C ALA A 36 7.43 -3.83 -16.55
N ASP A 37 8.22 -3.70 -17.62
CA ASP A 37 7.83 -2.92 -18.80
C ASP A 37 6.55 -3.48 -19.43
N ARG A 38 5.56 -2.60 -19.68
CA ARG A 38 4.23 -2.99 -20.16
C ARG A 38 4.14 -3.20 -21.68
N GLN A 39 5.14 -2.74 -22.43
CA GLN A 39 5.17 -2.79 -23.89
C GLN A 39 6.12 -3.88 -24.41
N ALA A 40 7.31 -3.96 -23.83
CA ALA A 40 8.37 -4.89 -24.19
C ALA A 40 8.47 -6.09 -23.23
N GLY A 41 7.87 -5.99 -22.05
CA GLY A 41 7.95 -6.98 -20.98
C GLY A 41 6.64 -7.75 -20.72
N ILE A 42 6.51 -8.21 -19.47
CA ILE A 42 5.27 -8.81 -18.95
C ILE A 42 4.31 -7.70 -18.49
N GLY A 43 4.86 -6.63 -17.93
CA GLY A 43 4.12 -5.48 -17.41
C GLY A 43 3.78 -5.61 -15.94
N GLY A 44 4.03 -4.57 -15.15
CA GLY A 44 3.59 -4.43 -13.76
C GLY A 44 4.14 -3.18 -13.09
N ASP A 45 3.54 -2.77 -11.98
CA ASP A 45 4.02 -1.68 -11.13
C ASP A 45 5.32 -2.06 -10.37
N GLY A 46 5.64 -3.36 -10.32
CA GLY A 46 6.95 -3.85 -9.92
C GLY A 46 7.11 -5.35 -10.01
N VAL A 47 8.27 -5.83 -9.56
CA VAL A 47 8.64 -7.26 -9.53
C VAL A 47 8.84 -7.70 -8.10
N ILE A 48 8.26 -8.85 -7.75
CA ILE A 48 8.43 -9.49 -6.44
C ILE A 48 9.16 -10.81 -6.65
N ARG A 49 10.44 -10.86 -6.29
CA ARG A 49 11.17 -12.13 -6.20
C ARG A 49 10.80 -12.83 -4.90
N ILE A 50 10.47 -14.12 -4.99
CA ILE A 50 10.06 -14.95 -3.87
C ILE A 50 11.20 -15.86 -3.51
N VAL A 51 11.86 -15.58 -2.39
CA VAL A 51 13.08 -16.27 -1.99
C VAL A 51 13.04 -16.57 -0.50
N ARG A 52 13.70 -17.65 -0.07
CA ARG A 52 13.88 -17.93 1.36
C ARG A 52 14.68 -16.80 2.01
N THR A 53 14.26 -16.34 3.18
CA THR A 53 14.92 -15.25 3.91
C THR A 53 16.40 -15.55 4.17
N ALA A 54 16.74 -16.80 4.50
CA ALA A 54 18.12 -17.25 4.69
C ALA A 54 19.02 -17.14 3.43
N ARG A 55 18.43 -16.92 2.25
CA ARG A 55 19.12 -16.73 0.97
C ARG A 55 19.11 -15.27 0.50
N ALA A 56 18.62 -14.34 1.33
CA ALA A 56 18.69 -12.93 1.01
C ALA A 56 20.15 -12.47 0.89
N ALA A 57 20.45 -11.67 -0.13
CA ALA A 57 21.78 -11.08 -0.32
C ALA A 57 22.11 -10.03 0.76
N GLU A 58 21.08 -9.43 1.34
CA GLU A 58 21.17 -8.42 2.41
C GLU A 58 21.30 -9.11 3.77
N ALA A 59 22.41 -8.87 4.47
CA ALA A 59 22.70 -9.52 5.75
C ALA A 59 21.63 -9.25 6.82
N ASP A 60 21.11 -8.02 6.88
CA ASP A 60 20.05 -7.64 7.84
C ASP A 60 18.74 -8.38 7.57
N ILE A 61 18.46 -8.72 6.29
CA ILE A 61 17.31 -9.52 5.92
C ILE A 61 17.56 -10.99 6.24
N ALA A 62 18.75 -11.52 5.91
CA ALA A 62 19.11 -12.90 6.22
C ALA A 62 19.05 -13.20 7.72
N ALA A 63 19.32 -12.19 8.57
CA ALA A 63 19.19 -12.30 10.02
C ALA A 63 17.74 -12.53 10.51
N LEU A 64 16.73 -12.24 9.69
CA LEU A 64 15.31 -12.47 10.01
C LEU A 64 14.85 -13.91 9.71
N ALA A 65 15.73 -14.79 9.26
CA ALA A 65 15.36 -16.13 8.78
C ALA A 65 14.73 -17.04 9.83
N ASP A 66 15.04 -16.84 11.12
CA ASP A 66 14.43 -17.59 12.22
C ASP A 66 13.00 -17.13 12.52
N GLU A 67 12.62 -15.91 12.09
CA GLU A 67 11.30 -15.32 12.36
C GLU A 67 10.37 -15.37 11.15
N ALA A 68 10.93 -15.32 9.93
CA ALA A 68 10.19 -15.39 8.68
C ALA A 68 10.91 -16.24 7.65
N GLU A 69 10.27 -17.32 7.20
CA GLU A 69 10.85 -18.23 6.19
C GLU A 69 11.01 -17.56 4.82
N TRP A 70 10.09 -16.67 4.45
CA TRP A 70 9.99 -16.09 3.12
C TRP A 70 10.29 -14.59 3.13
N PHE A 71 11.15 -14.17 2.20
CA PHE A 71 11.47 -12.78 1.93
C PHE A 71 10.77 -12.30 0.67
N MET A 72 9.99 -11.23 0.81
CA MET A 72 9.40 -10.51 -0.30
C MET A 72 10.44 -9.53 -0.87
N ASP A 73 11.28 -10.00 -1.79
CA ASP A 73 12.29 -9.20 -2.47
C ASP A 73 11.62 -8.32 -3.55
N TYR A 74 10.99 -7.24 -3.09
CA TYR A 74 10.23 -6.30 -3.90
C TYR A 74 11.13 -5.21 -4.51
N ARG A 75 10.95 -4.97 -5.81
CA ARG A 75 11.57 -3.89 -6.59
C ARG A 75 10.52 -3.15 -7.40
N ASN A 76 10.68 -1.83 -7.51
CA ASN A 76 9.81 -0.99 -8.34
C ASN A 76 10.01 -1.30 -9.83
N ALA A 77 9.08 -0.84 -10.67
CA ALA A 77 9.15 -1.01 -12.13
C ALA A 77 10.42 -0.44 -12.79
N ASP A 78 11.14 0.48 -12.15
CA ASP A 78 12.41 1.02 -12.66
C ASP A 78 13.64 0.19 -12.23
N GLY A 79 13.44 -0.89 -11.48
CA GLY A 79 14.49 -1.75 -10.94
C GLY A 79 15.06 -1.31 -9.59
N SER A 80 14.64 -0.14 -9.06
CA SER A 80 15.06 0.33 -7.74
C SER A 80 14.52 -0.56 -6.62
N LEU A 81 15.28 -0.63 -5.51
CA LEU A 81 14.84 -1.35 -4.32
C LEU A 81 13.66 -0.63 -3.68
N ALA A 82 12.65 -1.40 -3.30
CA ALA A 82 11.51 -0.90 -2.58
C ALA A 82 11.44 -1.50 -1.17
N GLN A 83 11.09 -0.67 -0.20
CA GLN A 83 11.07 -1.08 1.20
C GLN A 83 9.90 -2.01 1.50
N MET A 84 8.68 -1.63 1.07
CA MET A 84 7.46 -2.39 1.28
C MET A 84 6.36 -1.90 0.34
N CYS A 85 5.42 -2.78 -0.01
CA CYS A 85 4.17 -2.41 -0.64
C CYS A 85 3.03 -3.24 -0.03
N GLY A 86 2.07 -2.60 0.65
CA GLY A 86 0.98 -3.29 1.32
C GLY A 86 0.12 -4.11 0.34
N ASN A 87 0.00 -3.67 -0.91
CA ASN A 87 -0.66 -4.44 -1.97
C ASN A 87 0.19 -5.64 -2.40
N GLY A 88 1.49 -5.44 -2.64
CA GLY A 88 2.43 -6.52 -2.99
C GLY A 88 2.50 -7.63 -1.94
N THR A 89 2.47 -7.26 -0.66
CA THR A 89 2.42 -8.23 0.45
C THR A 89 1.23 -9.17 0.37
N ARG A 90 0.04 -8.68 -0.02
CA ARG A 90 -1.14 -9.53 -0.19
C ARG A 90 -0.98 -10.48 -1.38
N VAL A 91 -0.47 -9.99 -2.50
CA VAL A 91 -0.23 -10.83 -3.69
C VAL A 91 0.82 -11.91 -3.40
N PHE A 92 1.89 -11.55 -2.70
CA PHE A 92 2.92 -12.48 -2.24
C PHE A 92 2.36 -13.56 -1.33
N ALA A 93 1.58 -13.18 -0.32
CA ALA A 93 0.94 -14.11 0.60
C ALA A 93 -0.03 -15.06 -0.13
N THR A 94 -0.87 -14.54 -1.02
CA THR A 94 -1.79 -15.36 -1.83
C THR A 94 -1.02 -16.36 -2.70
N TRP A 95 0.11 -15.96 -3.28
CA TRP A 95 0.98 -16.87 -4.02
C TRP A 95 1.54 -17.98 -3.12
N LEU A 96 2.11 -17.64 -1.97
CA LEU A 96 2.63 -18.63 -1.02
C LEU A 96 1.55 -19.61 -0.55
N ARG A 97 0.33 -19.13 -0.31
CA ARG A 97 -0.82 -19.98 0.06
C ARG A 97 -1.22 -20.92 -1.07
N ARG A 98 -1.27 -20.41 -2.32
CA ARG A 98 -1.59 -21.22 -3.51
C ARG A 98 -0.59 -22.38 -3.67
N GLU A 99 0.69 -22.12 -3.44
CA GLU A 99 1.77 -23.12 -3.55
C GLU A 99 1.89 -24.03 -2.32
N GLY A 100 1.07 -23.83 -1.28
CA GLY A 100 1.12 -24.65 -0.05
C GLY A 100 2.37 -24.44 0.79
N LEU A 101 3.03 -23.27 0.67
CA LEU A 101 4.30 -22.97 1.33
C LEU A 101 4.14 -22.30 2.71
N VAL A 102 2.91 -21.99 3.11
CA VAL A 102 2.57 -21.33 4.37
C VAL A 102 1.26 -21.85 4.93
N GLY A 103 1.06 -21.70 6.24
CA GLY A 103 -0.22 -21.93 6.91
C GLY A 103 -1.13 -20.69 6.90
N GLU A 104 -2.12 -20.68 7.79
CA GLU A 104 -3.13 -19.61 7.86
C GLU A 104 -2.61 -18.29 8.48
N SER A 105 -1.54 -18.36 9.27
CA SER A 105 -0.87 -17.20 9.87
C SER A 105 0.64 -17.42 9.87
N PHE A 106 1.40 -16.41 9.45
CA PHE A 106 2.85 -16.48 9.31
C PHE A 106 3.47 -15.07 9.30
N ALA A 107 4.79 -15.00 9.33
CA ALA A 107 5.53 -13.77 9.12
C ALA A 107 6.28 -13.81 7.79
N ILE A 108 6.43 -12.66 7.15
CA ILE A 108 7.30 -12.46 5.99
C ILE A 108 8.38 -11.43 6.33
N ALA A 109 9.56 -11.61 5.77
CA ALA A 109 10.59 -10.59 5.76
C ALA A 109 10.33 -9.60 4.63
N THR A 110 10.55 -8.32 4.89
CA THR A 110 10.58 -7.24 3.90
C THR A 110 11.74 -6.31 4.22
N ARG A 111 12.12 -5.43 3.29
CA ARG A 111 13.13 -4.40 3.56
C ARG A 111 12.68 -3.36 4.60
N ALA A 112 11.38 -3.28 4.90
CA ALA A 112 10.83 -2.51 6.01
C ALA A 112 10.69 -3.30 7.32
N GLY A 113 11.33 -4.49 7.42
CA GLY A 113 11.24 -5.41 8.54
C GLY A 113 10.14 -6.45 8.40
N LEU A 114 9.85 -7.15 9.51
CA LEU A 114 8.87 -8.22 9.54
C LEU A 114 7.44 -7.71 9.34
N ARG A 115 6.63 -8.51 8.63
CA ARG A 115 5.18 -8.30 8.51
C ARG A 115 4.45 -9.56 8.90
N ARG A 116 3.49 -9.42 9.81
CA ARG A 116 2.59 -10.50 10.22
C ARG A 116 1.42 -10.56 9.27
N ILE A 117 1.19 -11.75 8.73
CA ILE A 117 0.16 -12.04 7.75
C ILE A 117 -0.76 -13.11 8.31
N ARG A 118 -2.05 -12.96 8.04
CA ARG A 118 -3.05 -14.01 8.26
C ARG A 118 -4.12 -13.97 7.19
N PHE A 119 -4.73 -15.12 6.91
CA PHE A 119 -5.86 -15.19 5.99
C PHE A 119 -7.20 -15.10 6.75
N GLU A 120 -8.18 -14.41 6.16
CA GLU A 120 -9.58 -14.40 6.57
C GLU A 120 -10.46 -14.78 5.37
N GLY A 121 -10.74 -16.07 5.20
CA GLY A 121 -11.35 -16.55 3.96
C GLY A 121 -10.41 -16.30 2.79
N ASP A 122 -10.83 -15.48 1.82
CA ASP A 122 -10.04 -15.10 0.65
C ASP A 122 -9.22 -13.80 0.86
N ASP A 123 -9.48 -13.06 1.94
CA ASP A 123 -8.74 -11.84 2.25
C ASP A 123 -7.39 -12.16 2.90
N VAL A 124 -6.39 -11.36 2.56
CA VAL A 124 -5.11 -11.32 3.27
C VAL A 124 -5.13 -10.13 4.22
N VAL A 125 -4.88 -10.40 5.50
CA VAL A 125 -4.75 -9.39 6.54
C VAL A 125 -3.29 -9.17 6.86
N THR A 126 -2.86 -7.91 6.82
CA THR A 126 -1.51 -7.46 7.13
C THR A 126 -1.55 -6.49 8.29
N HIS A 127 -0.72 -6.71 9.31
CA HIS A 127 -0.46 -5.69 10.33
C HIS A 127 0.43 -4.60 9.73
N MET A 128 -0.08 -3.38 9.66
CA MET A 128 0.55 -2.26 8.97
C MET A 128 1.45 -1.43 9.90
N GLY A 129 1.45 -1.74 11.20
CA GLY A 129 2.25 -1.06 12.21
C GLY A 129 1.47 0.02 12.97
N THR A 130 2.23 0.87 13.65
CA THR A 130 1.72 1.96 14.48
C THR A 130 1.63 3.25 13.69
N TRP A 131 0.50 3.95 13.78
CA TRP A 131 0.30 5.27 13.18
C TRP A 131 0.44 6.39 14.23
N ARG A 132 0.71 7.61 13.76
CA ARG A 132 0.74 8.82 14.59
C ARG A 132 0.25 10.05 13.83
N PHE A 133 -0.27 11.03 14.57
CA PHE A 133 -0.45 12.39 14.05
C PHE A 133 0.90 13.08 13.89
N VAL A 134 1.02 13.93 12.87
CA VAL A 134 2.18 14.81 12.72
C VAL A 134 2.11 15.97 13.72
N ASP A 135 0.94 16.61 13.86
CA ASP A 135 0.66 17.61 14.91
C ASP A 135 -0.65 17.29 15.63
N GLU A 136 -0.55 16.42 16.64
CA GLU A 136 -1.71 15.93 17.39
C GLU A 136 -2.45 17.05 18.13
N ALA A 137 -1.72 17.99 18.75
CA ALA A 137 -2.34 19.05 19.54
C ALA A 137 -3.19 19.97 18.65
N LYS A 138 -2.68 20.29 17.45
CA LYS A 138 -3.43 21.09 16.47
C LYS A 138 -4.62 20.30 15.92
N ALA A 139 -4.41 19.05 15.52
CA ALA A 139 -5.48 18.17 15.05
C ALA A 139 -6.64 18.11 16.05
N GLN A 140 -6.36 17.82 17.33
CA GLN A 140 -7.35 17.72 18.39
C GLN A 140 -8.07 19.05 18.68
N SER A 141 -7.37 20.18 18.61
CA SER A 141 -7.95 21.49 18.92
C SER A 141 -8.75 22.10 17.77
N GLN A 142 -8.42 21.80 16.51
CA GLN A 142 -9.01 22.43 15.33
C GLN A 142 -9.81 21.46 14.44
N GLY A 143 -9.66 20.15 14.64
CA GLY A 143 -10.18 19.10 13.77
C GLY A 143 -9.31 18.82 12.54
N PHE A 144 -8.20 19.55 12.36
CA PHE A 144 -7.26 19.43 11.25
C PHE A 144 -5.90 20.03 11.64
N ASP A 145 -4.82 19.65 10.95
CA ASP A 145 -3.48 20.23 11.15
C ASP A 145 -2.89 20.88 9.90
N SER A 146 -3.49 20.62 8.74
CA SER A 146 -3.00 21.01 7.43
C SER A 146 -4.15 21.44 6.51
N LEU A 147 -3.77 22.10 5.43
CA LEU A 147 -4.64 22.59 4.37
C LEU A 147 -4.17 22.03 3.03
N VAL A 148 -5.10 21.58 2.20
CA VAL A 148 -4.82 20.99 0.88
C VAL A 148 -5.54 21.76 -0.21
N HIS A 149 -4.80 22.20 -1.23
CA HIS A 149 -5.34 22.85 -2.42
C HIS A 149 -5.13 21.99 -3.67
N VAL A 150 -6.11 22.00 -4.59
CA VAL A 150 -6.08 21.27 -5.86
C VAL A 150 -6.34 22.24 -7.00
N ASP A 151 -5.31 22.51 -7.81
CA ASP A 151 -5.32 23.57 -8.84
C ASP A 151 -6.37 23.39 -9.96
N GLU A 152 -6.78 22.16 -10.28
CA GLU A 152 -7.53 21.84 -11.50
C GLU A 152 -8.99 21.42 -11.26
N ALA A 153 -9.64 21.91 -10.22
CA ALA A 153 -11.06 21.65 -10.01
C ALA A 153 -11.88 22.93 -10.26
N GLU A 154 -12.80 22.87 -11.23
CA GLU A 154 -13.61 24.01 -11.70
C GLU A 154 -14.42 24.70 -10.57
N ASP A 155 -14.61 24.02 -9.43
CA ASP A 155 -15.43 24.47 -8.29
C ASP A 155 -14.65 24.59 -6.95
N ILE A 156 -13.31 24.48 -6.95
CA ILE A 156 -12.51 24.49 -5.71
C ILE A 156 -11.63 25.74 -5.67
N THR A 157 -12.13 26.80 -5.03
CA THR A 157 -11.38 28.05 -4.85
C THR A 157 -10.61 28.12 -3.53
N GLU A 158 -11.08 27.40 -2.51
CA GLU A 158 -10.50 27.41 -1.16
C GLU A 158 -9.82 26.07 -0.83
N PRO A 159 -8.76 26.07 0.00
CA PRO A 159 -8.14 24.83 0.45
C PRO A 159 -9.05 24.04 1.41
N TYR A 160 -8.90 22.72 1.41
CA TYR A 160 -9.59 21.83 2.34
C TYR A 160 -8.79 21.61 3.62
N SER A 161 -9.49 21.53 4.75
CA SER A 161 -8.94 21.00 5.98
C SER A 161 -8.51 19.54 5.83
N ALA A 162 -7.34 19.20 6.38
CA ALA A 162 -6.75 17.88 6.29
C ALA A 162 -6.02 17.48 7.57
N LEU A 163 -5.83 16.17 7.75
CA LEU A 163 -4.99 15.60 8.79
C LEU A 163 -3.71 15.06 8.19
N SER A 164 -2.59 15.37 8.83
CA SER A 164 -1.29 14.80 8.49
C SER A 164 -1.01 13.62 9.43
N LEU A 165 -0.82 12.45 8.83
CA LEU A 165 -0.61 11.19 9.53
C LEU A 165 0.67 10.52 9.03
N ASP A 166 1.31 9.76 9.89
CA ASP A 166 2.48 8.95 9.56
C ASP A 166 2.19 7.49 9.92
N LEU A 167 2.32 6.62 8.93
CA LEU A 167 2.23 5.16 9.05
C LEU A 167 3.46 4.51 8.39
N GLY A 168 4.64 5.00 8.75
CA GLY A 168 5.93 4.62 8.15
C GLY A 168 6.31 5.48 6.93
N ASN A 169 5.37 6.26 6.40
CA ASN A 169 5.57 7.28 5.39
C ASN A 169 4.52 8.40 5.57
N PRO A 170 4.78 9.63 5.08
CA PRO A 170 3.89 10.77 5.29
C PRO A 170 2.63 10.70 4.43
N HIS A 171 1.48 10.97 5.07
CA HIS A 171 0.15 11.03 4.47
C HIS A 171 -0.60 12.30 4.88
N THR A 172 -1.47 12.77 4.01
CA THR A 172 -2.36 13.92 4.24
C THR A 172 -3.75 13.57 3.75
N VAL A 173 -4.67 13.36 4.69
CA VAL A 173 -6.05 12.93 4.40
C VAL A 173 -7.02 14.10 4.46
N VAL A 174 -7.83 14.23 3.42
CA VAL A 174 -8.87 15.25 3.24
C VAL A 174 -10.25 14.58 3.30
N ALA A 175 -11.10 14.99 4.25
CA ALA A 175 -12.53 14.70 4.18
C ALA A 175 -13.21 15.71 3.25
N LEU A 176 -13.77 15.23 2.15
CA LEU A 176 -14.45 16.10 1.20
C LEU A 176 -15.82 16.53 1.72
N PRO A 177 -16.19 17.82 1.59
CA PRO A 177 -17.55 18.30 1.84
C PRO A 177 -18.59 17.60 0.94
N GLU A 178 -19.82 17.38 1.42
CA GLU A 178 -20.86 16.62 0.71
C GLU A 178 -21.13 17.09 -0.74
N ASN A 179 -21.00 18.38 -1.01
CA ASN A 179 -21.24 18.98 -2.32
C ASN A 179 -20.10 18.75 -3.33
N VAL A 180 -18.97 18.18 -2.94
CA VAL A 180 -17.81 17.96 -3.82
C VAL A 180 -17.83 16.55 -4.38
N ASN A 181 -17.81 16.39 -5.71
CA ASN A 181 -17.73 15.04 -6.29
C ASN A 181 -16.30 14.49 -6.20
N LEU A 182 -16.10 13.35 -5.52
CA LEU A 182 -14.80 12.68 -5.42
C LEU A 182 -14.22 12.35 -6.80
N ASN A 183 -15.04 11.96 -7.77
CA ASN A 183 -14.63 11.69 -9.15
C ASN A 183 -14.36 12.97 -9.97
N GLY A 184 -14.80 14.12 -9.45
CA GLY A 184 -14.52 15.43 -10.03
C GLY A 184 -13.09 15.90 -9.79
N ILE A 185 -12.42 15.39 -8.76
CA ILE A 185 -11.07 15.82 -8.38
C ILE A 185 -10.06 15.44 -9.47
N ARG A 186 -9.22 16.40 -9.87
CA ARG A 186 -8.16 16.22 -10.85
C ARG A 186 -6.82 16.06 -10.14
N LEU A 187 -6.29 14.83 -10.12
CA LEU A 187 -5.04 14.48 -9.43
C LEU A 187 -3.86 14.34 -10.40
N ARG A 188 -3.94 14.98 -11.57
CA ARG A 188 -2.86 14.98 -12.58
C ARG A 188 -1.61 15.70 -12.09
N ARG A 189 -1.79 16.69 -11.22
CA ARG A 189 -0.71 17.41 -10.54
C ARG A 189 -0.75 17.10 -9.05
N PRO A 190 0.40 17.18 -8.35
CA PRO A 190 0.43 17.04 -6.90
C PRO A 190 -0.45 18.10 -6.23
N PRO A 191 -1.33 17.72 -5.30
CA PRO A 191 -2.01 18.68 -4.45
C PRO A 191 -1.02 19.49 -3.61
N ALA A 192 -1.28 20.78 -3.42
CA ALA A 192 -0.45 21.63 -2.58
C ALA A 192 -0.87 21.46 -1.10
N VAL A 193 0.08 21.08 -0.24
CA VAL A 193 -0.15 20.88 1.20
C VAL A 193 0.50 22.01 2.00
N ASN A 194 -0.21 22.56 2.97
CA ASN A 194 0.27 23.61 3.86
C ASN A 194 -0.01 23.23 5.34
N PRO A 195 1.01 23.15 6.22
CA PRO A 195 2.43 23.35 5.95
C PRO A 195 3.00 22.33 4.97
N VAL A 196 4.01 22.73 4.20
CA VAL A 196 4.66 21.85 3.23
C VAL A 196 5.38 20.72 3.98
N PRO A 197 5.03 19.44 3.74
CA PRO A 197 5.72 18.33 4.36
C PRO A 197 7.19 18.28 3.88
N PRO A 198 8.19 18.12 4.77
CA PRO A 198 9.60 18.19 4.40
C PRO A 198 10.02 17.24 3.27
N GLU A 199 9.41 16.05 3.24
CA GLU A 199 9.68 15.04 2.23
C GLU A 199 8.54 14.94 1.20
N GLY A 200 7.56 15.84 1.20
CA GLY A 200 6.28 15.63 0.52
C GLY A 200 5.37 14.62 1.24
N SER A 201 4.19 14.37 0.70
CA SER A 201 3.17 13.51 1.33
C SER A 201 2.31 12.83 0.26
N ASN A 202 1.81 11.64 0.56
CA ASN A 202 0.69 11.05 -0.17
C ASN A 202 -0.59 11.78 0.24
N VAL A 203 -1.46 12.11 -0.71
CA VAL A 203 -2.66 12.91 -0.43
C VAL A 203 -3.91 12.11 -0.77
N GLU A 204 -4.67 11.75 0.26
CA GLU A 204 -5.92 11.00 0.14
C GLU A 204 -7.14 11.93 0.22
N PHE A 205 -8.08 11.76 -0.70
CA PHE A 205 -9.37 12.44 -0.69
C PHE A 205 -10.47 11.43 -0.39
N VAL A 206 -11.24 11.68 0.65
CA VAL A 206 -12.19 10.73 1.23
C VAL A 206 -13.61 11.25 1.14
N ARG A 207 -14.53 10.35 0.78
CA ARG A 207 -15.99 10.53 0.78
C ARG A 207 -16.59 9.50 1.72
N VAL A 208 -17.33 9.95 2.73
CA VAL A 208 -18.16 9.06 3.55
C VAL A 208 -19.36 8.58 2.73
N LEU A 209 -19.57 7.27 2.69
CA LEU A 209 -20.69 6.61 1.98
C LEU A 209 -21.80 6.16 2.94
N GLY A 210 -21.48 6.06 4.23
CA GLY A 210 -22.39 5.65 5.30
C GLY A 210 -21.62 5.15 6.52
N PRO A 211 -22.32 4.63 7.54
CA PRO A 211 -21.68 4.10 8.74
C PRO A 211 -20.63 3.03 8.39
N GLY A 212 -19.38 3.25 8.83
CA GLY A 212 -18.27 2.32 8.61
C GLY A 212 -17.86 2.13 7.15
N ARG A 213 -18.27 3.02 6.22
CA ARG A 213 -17.97 2.90 4.79
C ARG A 213 -17.54 4.23 4.19
N ILE A 214 -16.38 4.21 3.54
CA ILE A 214 -15.83 5.36 2.82
C ILE A 214 -15.37 4.96 1.42
N SER A 215 -15.29 5.93 0.52
CA SER A 215 -14.56 5.81 -0.75
C SER A 215 -13.41 6.82 -0.76
N MET A 216 -12.29 6.45 -1.38
CA MET A 216 -11.13 7.33 -1.47
C MET A 216 -10.47 7.30 -2.84
N ARG A 217 -9.77 8.40 -3.17
CA ARG A 217 -8.76 8.48 -4.23
C ARG A 217 -7.48 9.04 -3.65
N VAL A 218 -6.34 8.74 -4.26
CA VAL A 218 -5.03 9.12 -3.73
C VAL A 218 -4.12 9.66 -4.83
N HIS A 219 -3.35 10.69 -4.50
CA HIS A 219 -2.17 11.09 -5.26
C HIS A 219 -0.94 10.68 -4.45
N GLU A 220 -0.17 9.71 -4.94
CA GLU A 220 1.04 9.24 -4.30
C GLU A 220 2.25 10.08 -4.70
N ARG A 221 3.05 10.44 -3.68
CA ARG A 221 4.27 11.23 -3.82
C ARG A 221 5.21 10.59 -4.86
N GLY A 222 5.54 11.35 -5.89
CA GLY A 222 6.49 10.92 -6.92
C GLY A 222 5.92 9.93 -7.96
N VAL A 223 4.64 9.55 -7.84
CA VAL A 223 3.98 8.60 -8.75
C VAL A 223 2.81 9.27 -9.47
N GLY A 224 1.96 9.99 -8.74
CA GLY A 224 0.70 10.53 -9.26
C GLY A 224 -0.51 9.78 -8.72
N GLU A 225 -1.64 9.86 -9.43
CA GLU A 225 -2.83 9.11 -9.04
C GLU A 225 -2.63 7.61 -9.24
N THR A 226 -2.90 6.82 -8.18
CA THR A 226 -2.85 5.37 -8.22
C THR A 226 -4.22 4.76 -7.96
N ARG A 227 -4.40 3.49 -8.37
CA ARG A 227 -5.66 2.75 -8.21
C ARG A 227 -5.89 2.30 -6.76
N SER A 228 -4.83 2.21 -5.96
CA SER A 228 -4.86 1.78 -4.57
C SER A 228 -3.53 2.06 -3.87
N CYS A 229 -3.59 2.51 -2.63
CA CYS A 229 -2.43 2.70 -1.74
C CYS A 229 -2.74 2.07 -0.37
N GLY A 230 -1.98 1.05 0.06
CA GLY A 230 -2.30 0.30 1.27
C GLY A 230 -2.24 1.13 2.55
N THR A 231 -1.18 1.91 2.75
CA THR A 231 -1.07 2.84 3.88
C THR A 231 -2.06 3.99 3.75
N GLY A 232 -2.28 4.50 2.52
CA GLY A 232 -3.31 5.49 2.18
C GLY A 232 -4.72 5.09 2.63
N VAL A 233 -5.08 3.82 2.42
CA VAL A 233 -6.35 3.25 2.85
C VAL A 233 -6.48 3.24 4.38
N CYS A 234 -5.40 2.91 5.08
CA CYS A 234 -5.39 2.93 6.54
C CYS A 234 -5.57 4.35 7.07
N VAL A 235 -4.83 5.34 6.54
CA VAL A 235 -4.92 6.74 6.98
C VAL A 235 -6.27 7.37 6.63
N ALA A 236 -6.90 6.98 5.52
CA ALA A 236 -8.26 7.39 5.18
C ALA A 236 -9.28 6.94 6.25
N ALA A 237 -9.16 5.70 6.70
CA ALA A 237 -10.00 5.17 7.77
C ALA A 237 -9.69 5.81 9.13
N ILE A 238 -8.41 6.00 9.47
CA ILE A 238 -7.96 6.67 10.71
C ILE A 238 -8.49 8.11 10.77
N GLY A 239 -8.33 8.90 9.69
CA GLY A 239 -8.84 10.26 9.62
C GLY A 239 -10.37 10.31 9.76
N THR A 240 -11.07 9.40 9.09
CA THR A 240 -12.53 9.28 9.22
C THR A 240 -12.96 8.96 10.65
N ALA A 241 -12.28 8.02 11.31
CA ALA A 241 -12.55 7.67 12.70
C ALA A 241 -12.24 8.85 13.66
N PHE A 242 -11.20 9.63 13.38
CA PHE A 242 -10.91 10.85 14.11
C PHE A 242 -12.04 11.86 14.03
N TRP A 243 -12.54 12.14 12.82
CA TRP A 243 -13.66 13.07 12.65
C TRP A 243 -14.99 12.56 13.20
N SER A 244 -15.18 11.24 13.33
CA SER A 244 -16.36 10.65 13.98
C SER A 244 -16.25 10.55 15.51
N GLY A 245 -15.06 10.80 16.08
CA GLY A 245 -14.80 10.66 17.53
C GLY A 245 -14.47 9.23 17.97
N ASP A 246 -14.18 8.32 17.03
CA ASP A 246 -13.97 6.89 17.26
C ASP A 246 -12.51 6.45 17.04
N VAL A 247 -11.56 7.37 16.90
CA VAL A 247 -10.17 7.02 16.54
C VAL A 247 -9.45 6.14 17.57
N ASP A 248 -9.86 6.23 18.84
CA ASP A 248 -9.35 5.40 19.92
C ASP A 248 -10.21 4.14 20.15
N ALA A 249 -11.32 4.00 19.42
CA ALA A 249 -12.17 2.81 19.47
C ALA A 249 -11.60 1.70 18.59
N THR A 250 -11.78 0.45 19.03
CA THR A 250 -11.59 -0.69 18.13
C THR A 250 -12.75 -0.75 17.16
N GLY A 251 -12.44 -0.65 15.87
CA GLY A 251 -13.45 -0.54 14.83
C GLY A 251 -12.93 -1.06 13.49
N GLU A 252 -13.85 -1.48 12.64
CA GLU A 252 -13.57 -1.88 11.27
C GLU A 252 -14.29 -0.94 10.30
N MET A 253 -13.58 -0.50 9.26
CA MET A 253 -14.10 0.35 8.21
C MET A 253 -13.84 -0.28 6.85
N THR A 254 -14.85 -0.25 5.99
CA THR A 254 -14.71 -0.62 4.58
C THR A 254 -14.32 0.61 3.77
N VAL A 255 -13.26 0.47 2.97
CA VAL A 255 -12.70 1.53 2.13
C VAL A 255 -12.76 1.11 0.67
N GLU A 256 -13.51 1.86 -0.13
CA GLU A 256 -13.62 1.69 -1.58
C GLU A 256 -12.59 2.56 -2.30
N VAL A 257 -11.59 1.92 -2.89
CA VAL A 257 -10.59 2.54 -3.76
C VAL A 257 -10.95 2.27 -5.22
N PRO A 258 -10.36 3.00 -6.19
CA PRO A 258 -10.66 2.76 -7.59
C PRO A 258 -10.43 1.29 -7.99
N GLY A 259 -9.37 0.65 -7.47
CA GLY A 259 -9.02 -0.74 -7.76
C GLY A 259 -9.73 -1.82 -6.93
N GLY A 260 -10.71 -1.48 -6.09
CA GLY A 260 -11.49 -2.46 -5.34
C GLY A 260 -11.84 -2.04 -3.91
N THR A 261 -12.07 -3.01 -3.04
CA THR A 261 -12.53 -2.78 -1.67
C THR A 261 -11.56 -3.40 -0.68
N LEU A 262 -11.29 -2.68 0.40
CA LEU A 262 -10.40 -3.05 1.48
C LEU A 262 -11.12 -2.86 2.82
N ARG A 263 -10.66 -3.56 3.86
CA ARG A 263 -11.14 -3.39 5.23
C ARG A 263 -9.99 -2.96 6.12
N VAL A 264 -10.20 -1.92 6.91
CA VAL A 264 -9.21 -1.40 7.86
C VAL A 264 -9.74 -1.63 9.25
N ARG A 265 -8.90 -2.21 10.12
CA ARG A 265 -9.22 -2.41 11.53
C ARG A 265 -8.28 -1.58 12.38
N LEU A 266 -8.84 -0.66 13.16
CA LEU A 266 -8.10 0.08 14.18
C LEU A 266 -7.93 -0.80 15.41
N LEU A 267 -6.71 -0.85 15.92
CA LEU A 267 -6.33 -1.66 17.06
C LEU A 267 -5.86 -0.77 18.23
N PRO A 268 -5.89 -1.28 19.47
CA PRO A 268 -5.34 -0.57 20.62
C PRO A 268 -3.86 -0.20 20.40
N GLY A 269 -3.41 0.91 21.00
CA GLY A 269 -2.02 1.35 20.88
C GLY A 269 -1.69 2.03 19.54
N ARG A 270 -2.71 2.52 18.82
CA ARG A 270 -2.58 3.13 17.47
C ARG A 270 -1.98 2.18 16.45
N GLU A 271 -2.30 0.90 16.56
CA GLU A 271 -1.97 -0.07 15.53
C GLU A 271 -3.10 -0.18 14.50
N VAL A 272 -2.79 -0.64 13.29
CA VAL A 272 -3.78 -0.81 12.24
C VAL A 272 -3.52 -2.06 11.41
N GLU A 273 -4.59 -2.80 11.12
CA GLU A 273 -4.59 -3.90 10.17
C GLU A 273 -5.28 -3.49 8.87
N LEU A 274 -4.73 -3.95 7.75
CA LEU A 274 -5.32 -3.85 6.43
C LEU A 274 -5.67 -5.25 5.94
N ALA A 275 -6.95 -5.48 5.67
CA ALA A 275 -7.46 -6.69 5.06
C ALA A 275 -7.92 -6.39 3.63
N GLY A 276 -7.64 -7.32 2.72
CA GLY A 276 -8.08 -7.16 1.35
C GLY A 276 -7.77 -8.33 0.43
N PRO A 277 -8.36 -8.33 -0.77
CA PRO A 277 -8.13 -9.38 -1.73
C PRO A 277 -6.77 -9.20 -2.42
N ALA A 278 -6.29 -10.31 -2.98
CA ALA A 278 -5.27 -10.35 -4.02
C ALA A 278 -5.62 -11.42 -5.04
N VAL A 279 -5.38 -11.12 -6.32
CA VAL A 279 -5.75 -11.98 -7.44
C VAL A 279 -4.48 -12.39 -8.17
N LEU A 280 -4.31 -13.69 -8.39
CA LEU A 280 -3.31 -14.22 -9.31
C LEU A 280 -3.99 -14.38 -10.67
N VAL A 281 -3.45 -13.71 -11.68
CA VAL A 281 -4.07 -13.49 -12.97
C VAL A 281 -3.63 -14.53 -13.99
N ALA A 282 -2.33 -14.84 -14.04
CA ALA A 282 -1.76 -15.75 -15.01
C ALA A 282 -0.45 -16.35 -14.51
N ASP A 283 -0.17 -17.58 -14.92
CA ASP A 283 1.17 -18.19 -14.80
C ASP A 283 1.78 -18.30 -16.20
N GLY A 284 3.11 -18.20 -16.29
CA GLY A 284 3.82 -18.32 -17.56
C GLY A 284 5.31 -18.55 -17.40
N THR A 285 6.01 -18.55 -18.53
CA THR A 285 7.47 -18.61 -18.61
C THR A 285 7.99 -17.50 -19.51
N THR A 286 9.13 -16.91 -19.16
CA THR A 286 9.74 -15.80 -19.92
C THR A 286 11.22 -16.06 -20.20
N THR A 287 11.74 -15.45 -21.27
CA THR A 287 13.16 -15.44 -21.65
C THR A 287 13.85 -14.10 -21.37
N LEU A 288 13.18 -13.19 -20.65
CA LEU A 288 13.66 -11.82 -20.39
C LEU A 288 14.78 -11.75 -19.34
N VAL A 289 15.23 -12.89 -18.82
CA VAL A 289 16.28 -13.03 -17.79
C VAL A 289 17.41 -13.93 -18.29
#